data_AF-A0AAU2PBA9-F1
#
_entry.id   AF-A0AAU2PBA9-F1
#
_cell.length_a   1.000
_cell.length_b   1.000
_cell.length_c   1.000
_cell.angle_alpha   90.00
_cell.angle_beta   90.00
_cell.angle_gamma   90.00
#
_symmetry.space_group_name_H-M   'P 1'
#
loop_
_entity.id
_entity.type
_entity.pdbx_description
1 polymer ?
#
loop_
_entity_poly.entity_id
_entity_poly.type
_entity_poly.pdbx_seq_one_letter_code
_entity_poly.pdbx_strand_id
1 'polypeptide(L)'
;MLVPLGAQEDEAISISCWPVRAQRHVGLRLDNVRWSQQLENSSSPWWANQLIVPLLVSIIVSLTTSALAYQFEKRSHARQLNEEYVHGQLAEFRERVTLQKAAYLEAAELLSDRISNFYRNGERGWLAIDYSQRNYGYYMYSFAYRILSLLCVCYQIERDANFARIVAASEKDHGLRVAAKLQIAVWTRASLFDGLSYDDENAKDHFYRDSLGDVACLLGEISSRTPVSAFRALAPNDEHAYREMFDFLDNLTPNEHDRYRFDRLVAVHLVTLATMTRFGDALQRSNYDELCRIAERCQRATVLEQVSKLVVSLGVHDEIGYSDLMRALRDVTRDRDQE
;
A
#
# COMPACT_ATOMS: atom_id res chain seq x y z
N MET A 1 34.01 -8.45 9.23
CA MET A 1 33.50 -7.52 10.26
C MET A 1 31.98 -7.66 10.21
N LEU A 2 31.47 -8.64 10.95
CA LEU A 2 30.11 -9.17 10.87
C LEU A 2 29.41 -8.76 12.16
N VAL A 3 28.29 -8.05 12.04
CA VAL A 3 27.35 -7.82 13.14
C VAL A 3 26.22 -8.83 12.95
N PRO A 4 25.90 -9.68 13.95
CA PRO A 4 24.78 -10.60 13.85
C PRO A 4 23.48 -9.86 14.19
N LEU A 5 22.48 -9.98 13.31
CA LEU A 5 21.09 -9.68 13.65
C LEU A 5 20.56 -10.85 14.45
N GLY A 6 20.50 -10.65 15.77
CA GLY A 6 19.86 -11.56 16.70
C GLY A 6 18.37 -11.67 16.43
N ALA A 7 17.89 -12.91 16.43
CA ALA A 7 16.49 -13.26 16.55
C ALA A 7 15.90 -12.57 17.79
N GLN A 8 14.86 -11.77 17.60
CA GLN A 8 14.03 -11.29 18.69
C GLN A 8 12.84 -12.24 18.80
N GLU A 9 12.97 -13.14 19.77
CA GLU A 9 11.97 -14.09 20.21
C GLU A 9 10.69 -13.37 20.68
N ASP A 10 9.59 -14.11 20.54
CA ASP A 10 8.26 -13.81 21.05
C ASP A 10 8.28 -13.28 22.49
N GLU A 11 8.06 -11.98 22.68
CA GLU A 11 7.56 -11.46 23.94
C GLU A 11 6.10 -11.86 24.09
N ALA A 12 5.90 -13.07 24.62
CA ALA A 12 4.72 -13.41 25.37
C ALA A 12 4.46 -12.28 26.37
N ILE A 13 3.30 -11.63 26.25
CA ILE A 13 2.77 -10.71 27.25
C ILE A 13 2.45 -11.54 28.49
N SER A 14 3.49 -11.76 29.29
CA SER A 14 3.39 -12.22 30.66
C SER A 14 2.65 -11.13 31.43
N ILE A 15 1.39 -11.40 31.75
CA ILE A 15 0.62 -10.68 32.75
C ILE A 15 1.37 -10.84 34.07
N SER A 16 2.29 -9.90 34.34
CA SER A 16 3.00 -9.85 35.61
C SER A 16 1.98 -9.50 36.68
N CYS A 17 1.59 -10.51 37.46
CA CYS A 17 0.94 -10.33 38.75
C CYS A 17 1.70 -9.25 39.53
N TRP A 18 0.98 -8.17 39.86
CA TRP A 18 1.51 -7.16 40.76
C TRP A 18 1.96 -7.85 42.06
N PRO A 19 3.16 -7.54 42.57
CA PRO A 19 3.61 -8.11 43.82
C PRO A 19 2.71 -7.58 44.94
N VAL A 20 2.01 -8.49 45.61
CA VAL A 20 1.43 -8.27 46.93
C VAL A 20 2.57 -7.83 47.84
N ARG A 21 2.69 -6.52 48.04
CA ARG A 21 3.68 -5.91 48.92
C ARG A 21 3.40 -6.43 50.33
N ALA A 22 4.33 -7.26 50.81
CA ALA A 22 4.42 -7.69 52.19
C ALA A 22 4.27 -6.48 53.12
N GLN A 23 3.27 -6.54 54.00
CA GLN A 23 3.09 -5.62 55.11
C GLN A 23 4.34 -5.67 55.98
N ARG A 24 5.12 -4.58 55.97
CA ARG A 24 6.12 -4.34 57.01
C ARG A 24 5.37 -4.06 58.32
N HIS A 25 5.51 -4.97 59.28
CA HIS A 25 5.24 -4.70 60.68
C HIS A 25 6.18 -3.59 61.16
N VAL A 26 5.66 -2.36 61.22
CA VAL A 26 6.27 -1.28 61.99
C VAL A 26 5.75 -1.43 63.42
N GLY A 27 6.58 -2.04 64.27
CA GLY A 27 6.38 -2.02 65.72
C GLY A 27 6.68 -0.63 66.25
N LEU A 28 5.63 0.18 66.41
CA LEU A 28 5.68 1.42 67.19
C LEU A 28 5.37 1.06 68.65
N ARG A 29 6.41 1.18 69.50
CA ARG A 29 6.28 1.26 70.96
C ARG A 29 5.32 2.39 71.30
N LEU A 30 4.19 2.04 71.90
CA LEU A 30 3.32 2.98 72.58
C LEU A 30 3.91 3.24 73.95
N ASP A 31 4.60 4.37 74.08
CA ASP A 31 4.89 4.94 75.40
C ASP A 31 3.58 5.42 76.02
N ASN A 32 3.37 4.95 77.24
CA ASN A 32 2.27 5.31 78.14
C ASN A 32 2.18 6.82 78.31
N VAL A 33 1.23 7.46 77.64
CA VAL A 33 0.80 8.83 77.98
C VAL A 33 -0.59 8.75 78.62
N ARG A 34 -0.57 8.94 79.94
CA ARG A 34 -1.70 9.28 80.81
C ARG A 34 -2.58 10.37 80.17
N TRP A 35 -3.71 9.97 79.60
CA TRP A 35 -4.82 10.88 79.25
C TRP A 35 -6.18 10.42 79.78
N SER A 36 -6.22 9.39 80.64
CA SER A 36 -7.48 8.74 81.05
C SER A 36 -8.20 9.37 82.25
N GLN A 37 -8.00 10.66 82.57
CA GLN A 37 -8.63 11.26 83.76
C GLN A 37 -9.27 12.63 83.55
N GLN A 38 -9.53 13.04 82.30
CA GLN A 38 -10.08 14.36 82.02
C GLN A 38 -11.18 14.38 80.97
N LEU A 39 -12.04 13.35 80.95
CA LEU A 39 -13.25 13.28 80.12
C LEU A 39 -14.45 12.70 80.88
N GLU A 40 -14.52 12.87 82.20
CA GLU A 40 -15.63 12.37 83.03
C GLU A 40 -16.61 13.49 83.45
N ASN A 41 -16.71 14.54 82.64
CA ASN A 41 -17.70 15.60 82.85
C ASN A 41 -18.31 16.10 81.53
N SER A 42 -18.62 15.15 80.65
CA SER A 42 -19.40 15.38 79.44
C SER A 42 -20.48 14.31 79.40
N SER A 43 -21.66 14.66 79.89
CA SER A 43 -22.89 13.86 79.83
C SER A 43 -23.40 13.77 78.38
N SER A 44 -22.59 13.21 77.47
CA SER A 44 -23.05 12.77 76.16
C SER A 44 -23.22 11.25 76.17
N PRO A 45 -24.36 10.71 75.70
CA PRO A 45 -24.63 9.28 75.78
C PRO A 45 -23.66 8.48 74.91
N TRP A 46 -22.79 7.68 75.51
CA TRP A 46 -21.82 6.81 74.82
C TRP A 46 -22.46 5.85 73.81
N TRP A 47 -23.73 5.49 73.98
CA TRP A 47 -24.52 4.70 73.04
C TRP A 47 -24.90 5.46 71.76
N ALA A 48 -24.98 6.79 71.80
CA ALA A 48 -25.29 7.61 70.61
C ALA A 48 -24.12 7.60 69.61
N ASN A 49 -22.87 7.61 70.10
CA ASN A 49 -21.68 7.55 69.25
C ASN A 49 -21.54 6.20 68.52
N GLN A 50 -22.05 5.10 69.09
CA GLN A 50 -22.00 3.78 68.45
C GLN A 50 -22.95 3.64 67.25
N LEU A 51 -23.99 4.47 67.14
CA LEU A 51 -24.93 4.45 66.01
C LEU A 51 -24.63 5.52 64.95
N ILE A 52 -24.15 6.69 65.36
CA ILE A 52 -23.91 7.82 64.45
C ILE A 52 -22.70 7.58 63.54
N VAL A 53 -21.61 7.02 64.06
CA VAL A 53 -20.39 6.74 63.30
C VAL A 53 -20.64 5.76 62.13
N PRO A 54 -21.24 4.56 62.34
CA PRO A 54 -21.49 3.64 61.23
C PRO A 54 -22.50 4.17 60.21
N LEU A 55 -23.48 4.98 60.63
CA LEU A 55 -24.39 5.66 59.71
C LEU A 55 -23.63 6.61 58.77
N LEU A 56 -22.78 7.47 59.31
CA LEU A 56 -21.98 8.41 58.52
C LEU A 56 -21.01 7.70 57.58
N VAL A 57 -20.33 6.65 58.06
CA VAL A 57 -19.44 5.83 57.24
C VAL A 57 -20.22 5.19 56.10
N SER A 58 -21.41 4.63 56.37
CA SER A 58 -22.27 4.03 55.33
C SER A 58 -22.67 5.05 54.25
N ILE A 59 -23.03 6.28 54.64
CA ILE A 59 -23.37 7.35 53.69
C ILE A 59 -22.15 7.70 52.82
N ILE A 60 -20.98 7.90 53.43
CA ILE A 60 -19.75 8.25 52.70
C ILE A 60 -19.35 7.11 51.76
N VAL A 61 -19.38 5.86 52.23
CA VAL A 61 -19.05 4.69 51.41
C VAL A 61 -20.03 4.54 50.24
N SER A 62 -21.33 4.74 50.47
CA SER A 62 -22.35 4.68 49.41
C SER A 62 -22.12 5.73 48.32
N LEU A 63 -21.86 6.99 48.73
CA LEU A 63 -21.59 8.09 47.79
C LEU A 63 -20.29 7.87 47.01
N THR A 64 -19.21 7.48 47.70
CA THR A 64 -17.90 7.25 47.06
C THR A 64 -17.94 6.05 46.12
N THR A 65 -18.60 4.95 46.51
CA THR A 65 -18.76 3.76 45.67
C THR A 65 -19.58 4.08 44.43
N SER A 66 -20.66 4.84 44.57
CA SER A 66 -21.49 5.27 43.43
C SER A 66 -20.72 6.17 42.46
N ALA A 67 -19.92 7.11 42.97
CA ALA A 67 -19.11 8.00 42.14
C ALA A 67 -17.99 7.24 41.40
N LEU A 68 -17.33 6.29 42.08
CA LEU A 68 -16.33 5.43 41.47
C LEU A 68 -16.94 4.52 40.40
N ALA A 69 -18.06 3.85 40.70
CA ALA A 69 -18.78 3.01 39.75
C ALA A 69 -19.15 3.79 38.48
N TYR A 70 -19.72 4.98 38.64
CA TYR A 70 -20.03 5.87 37.51
C TYR A 70 -18.80 6.24 36.67
N GLN A 71 -17.66 6.56 37.31
CA GLN A 71 -16.42 6.85 36.56
C GLN A 71 -15.88 5.62 35.83
N PHE A 72 -15.95 4.44 36.44
CA PHE A 72 -15.54 3.18 35.81
C PHE A 72 -16.44 2.84 34.63
N GLU A 73 -17.76 2.90 34.78
CA GLU A 73 -18.73 2.68 33.70
C GLU A 73 -18.51 3.67 32.56
N LYS A 74 -18.37 4.96 32.86
CA LYS A 74 -18.09 5.99 31.84
C LYS A 74 -16.80 5.70 31.08
N ARG A 75 -15.73 5.30 31.76
CA ARG A 75 -14.46 4.92 31.12
C ARG A 75 -14.60 3.64 30.30
N SER A 76 -15.34 2.66 30.80
CA SER A 76 -15.61 1.40 30.09
C SER A 76 -16.38 1.65 28.80
N HIS A 77 -17.46 2.45 28.85
CA HIS A 77 -18.23 2.82 27.68
C HIS A 77 -17.42 3.64 26.68
N ALA A 78 -16.61 4.60 27.15
CA ALA A 78 -15.73 5.36 26.27
C ALA A 78 -14.69 4.46 25.57
N ARG A 79 -14.14 3.46 26.27
CA ARG A 79 -13.24 2.47 25.69
C ARG A 79 -13.95 1.58 24.67
N GLN A 80 -15.11 1.03 25.02
CA GLN A 80 -15.90 0.19 24.12
C GLN A 80 -16.27 0.96 22.84
N LEU A 81 -16.74 2.21 22.97
CA LEU A 81 -17.08 3.05 21.82
C LEU A 81 -15.85 3.31 20.94
N ASN A 82 -14.68 3.55 21.54
CA ASN A 82 -13.44 3.74 20.81
C ASN A 82 -12.97 2.45 20.11
N GLU A 83 -13.09 1.30 20.77
CA GLU A 83 -12.78 0.00 20.19
C GLU A 83 -13.69 -0.31 19.01
N GLU A 84 -15.01 -0.15 19.15
CA GLU A 84 -15.99 -0.33 18.07
C GLU A 84 -15.71 0.61 16.89
N TYR A 85 -15.38 1.88 17.18
CA TYR A 85 -14.99 2.85 16.15
C TYR A 85 -13.73 2.41 15.39
N VAL A 86 -12.66 2.04 16.10
CA VAL A 86 -11.40 1.60 15.49
C VAL A 86 -11.60 0.33 14.67
N HIS A 87 -12.36 -0.64 15.19
CA HIS A 87 -12.70 -1.85 14.46
C HIS A 87 -13.51 -1.58 13.19
N GLY A 88 -14.49 -0.66 13.26
CA GLY A 88 -15.25 -0.22 12.09
C GLY A 88 -14.37 0.42 11.02
N GLN A 89 -13.50 1.36 11.41
CA GLN A 89 -12.55 2.00 10.49
C GLN A 89 -11.58 1.00 9.85
N LEU A 90 -11.08 0.03 10.62
CA LEU A 90 -10.21 -1.04 10.11
C LEU A 90 -10.94 -1.96 9.12
N ALA A 91 -12.21 -2.30 9.38
CA ALA A 91 -13.01 -3.12 8.49
C ALA A 91 -13.25 -2.41 7.14
N GLU A 92 -13.70 -1.16 7.17
CA GLU A 92 -13.90 -0.33 5.97
C GLU A 92 -12.60 -0.12 5.18
N PHE A 93 -11.47 0.01 5.89
CA PHE A 93 -10.16 0.11 5.25
C PHE A 93 -9.78 -1.19 4.53
N ARG A 94 -9.88 -2.34 5.21
CA ARG A 94 -9.57 -3.66 4.64
C ARG A 94 -10.44 -4.00 3.43
N GLU A 95 -11.72 -3.65 3.49
CA GLU A 95 -12.64 -3.81 2.36
C GLU A 95 -12.16 -3.03 1.15
N ARG A 96 -11.82 -1.74 1.33
CA ARG A 96 -11.27 -0.89 0.26
C ARG A 96 -9.96 -1.44 -0.32
N VAL A 97 -9.01 -1.85 0.52
CA VAL A 97 -7.75 -2.45 0.04
C VAL A 97 -8.01 -3.73 -0.76
N THR A 98 -8.95 -4.57 -0.30
CA THR A 98 -9.31 -5.80 -1.02
C THR A 98 -9.90 -5.51 -2.39
N LEU A 99 -10.82 -4.54 -2.47
CA LEU A 99 -11.41 -4.09 -3.74
C LEU A 99 -10.36 -3.52 -4.70
N GLN A 100 -9.44 -2.70 -4.18
CA GLN A 100 -8.34 -2.13 -4.97
C GLN A 100 -7.37 -3.19 -5.47
N LYS A 101 -7.02 -4.16 -4.62
CA LYS A 101 -6.18 -5.29 -5.00
C LYS A 101 -6.83 -6.08 -6.14
N ALA A 102 -8.12 -6.39 -6.03
CA ALA A 102 -8.85 -7.10 -7.07
C ALA A 102 -8.87 -6.31 -8.38
N ALA A 103 -9.18 -5.01 -8.31
CA ALA A 103 -9.18 -4.13 -9.48
C ALA A 103 -7.80 -4.01 -10.13
N TYR A 104 -6.72 -3.96 -9.33
CA TYR A 104 -5.35 -3.92 -9.83
C TYR A 104 -5.03 -5.21 -10.60
N LEU A 105 -5.32 -6.38 -10.00
CA LEU A 105 -5.02 -7.67 -10.61
C LEU A 105 -5.78 -7.87 -11.92
N GLU A 106 -7.06 -7.49 -11.96
CA GLU A 106 -7.86 -7.55 -13.19
C GLU A 106 -7.28 -6.62 -14.28
N ALA A 107 -6.98 -5.36 -13.95
CA ALA A 107 -6.40 -4.43 -14.92
C ALA A 107 -5.00 -4.87 -15.40
N ALA A 108 -4.19 -5.42 -14.49
CA ALA A 108 -2.86 -5.95 -14.77
C ALA A 108 -2.91 -7.15 -15.73
N GLU A 109 -3.82 -8.09 -15.49
CA GLU A 109 -4.03 -9.26 -16.36
C GLU A 109 -4.48 -8.83 -17.77
N LEU A 110 -5.47 -7.94 -17.85
CA LEU A 110 -5.95 -7.41 -19.13
C LEU A 110 -4.85 -6.69 -19.92
N LEU A 111 -3.98 -5.94 -19.24
CA LEU A 111 -2.84 -5.27 -19.86
C LEU A 111 -1.75 -6.28 -20.28
N SER A 112 -1.40 -7.23 -19.41
CA SER A 112 -0.41 -8.28 -19.68
C SER A 112 -0.78 -9.08 -20.93
N ASP A 113 -2.04 -9.51 -21.03
CA ASP A 113 -2.58 -10.19 -22.20
C ASP A 113 -2.47 -9.35 -23.47
N ARG A 114 -2.73 -8.04 -23.37
CA ARG A 114 -2.63 -7.10 -24.49
C ARG A 114 -1.19 -6.93 -24.95
N ILE A 115 -0.24 -6.76 -24.02
CA ILE A 115 1.19 -6.66 -24.33
C ILE A 115 1.69 -7.96 -24.96
N SER A 116 1.31 -9.12 -24.39
CA SER A 116 1.64 -10.43 -24.94
C SER A 116 1.07 -10.63 -26.35
N ASN A 117 -0.15 -10.16 -26.60
CA ASN A 117 -0.73 -10.17 -27.94
C ASN A 117 0.04 -9.26 -28.90
N PHE A 118 0.48 -8.08 -28.44
CA PHE A 118 1.31 -7.16 -29.22
C PHE A 118 2.66 -7.79 -29.57
N TYR A 119 3.34 -8.45 -28.63
CA TYR A 119 4.60 -9.14 -28.92
C TYR A 119 4.51 -10.23 -29.99
N ARG A 120 3.34 -10.84 -30.17
CA ARG A 120 3.10 -11.87 -31.20
C ARG A 120 2.67 -11.29 -32.55
N ASN A 121 2.11 -10.08 -32.58
CA ASN A 121 1.39 -9.56 -33.74
C ASN A 121 1.71 -8.10 -34.09
N GLY A 122 2.69 -7.48 -33.42
CA GLY A 122 2.99 -6.04 -33.55
C GLY A 122 3.32 -5.60 -34.97
N GLU A 123 3.92 -6.49 -35.76
CA GLU A 123 4.28 -6.26 -37.17
C GLU A 123 3.07 -6.02 -38.09
N ARG A 124 1.85 -6.30 -37.63
CA ARG A 124 0.61 -6.08 -38.41
C ARG A 124 0.19 -4.61 -38.53
N GLY A 125 0.97 -3.68 -37.97
CA GLY A 125 0.70 -2.24 -38.05
C GLY A 125 -0.56 -1.81 -37.30
N TRP A 126 -1.02 -2.59 -36.31
CA TRP A 126 -2.24 -2.30 -35.55
C TRP A 126 -2.17 -1.05 -34.67
N LEU A 127 -0.97 -0.52 -34.48
CA LEU A 127 -0.71 0.72 -33.76
C LEU A 127 -0.33 1.88 -34.69
N ALA A 128 -0.38 1.72 -36.00
CA ALA A 128 -0.12 2.82 -36.92
C ALA A 128 -1.31 3.79 -36.92
N ILE A 129 -1.09 5.03 -36.50
CA ILE A 129 -2.11 6.09 -36.53
C ILE A 129 -2.17 6.72 -37.92
N ASP A 130 -3.35 6.74 -38.50
CA ASP A 130 -3.67 7.63 -39.62
C ASP A 130 -4.25 8.93 -39.08
N TYR A 131 -3.40 9.97 -38.94
CA TYR A 131 -3.82 11.28 -38.43
C TYR A 131 -4.84 12.00 -39.34
N SER A 132 -5.04 11.53 -40.57
CA SER A 132 -6.13 12.04 -41.43
C SER A 132 -7.51 11.56 -40.97
N GLN A 133 -7.55 10.47 -40.20
CA GLN A 133 -8.77 9.88 -39.67
C GLN A 133 -8.87 10.12 -38.16
N ARG A 134 -10.02 10.60 -37.68
CA ARG A 134 -10.32 10.73 -36.23
C ARG A 134 -10.60 9.38 -35.54
N ASN A 135 -10.20 8.26 -36.14
CA ASN A 135 -10.46 6.92 -35.63
C ASN A 135 -9.19 6.07 -35.74
N TYR A 136 -8.49 5.91 -34.63
CA TYR A 136 -7.21 5.18 -34.56
C TYR A 136 -7.36 3.65 -34.53
N GLY A 137 -8.58 3.14 -34.77
CA GLY A 137 -8.85 1.71 -34.81
C GLY A 137 -9.00 1.07 -33.43
N TYR A 138 -9.63 -0.12 -33.40
CA TYR A 138 -9.96 -0.81 -32.16
C TYR A 138 -8.73 -1.14 -31.31
N TYR A 139 -7.64 -1.58 -31.95
CA TYR A 139 -6.46 -2.05 -31.23
C TYR A 139 -5.81 -0.94 -30.41
N MET A 140 -5.58 0.23 -31.02
CA MET A 140 -5.07 1.44 -30.37
C MET A 140 -5.90 1.83 -29.15
N TYR A 141 -7.21 2.05 -29.33
CA TYR A 141 -8.09 2.41 -28.22
C TYR A 141 -8.09 1.35 -27.10
N SER A 142 -8.12 0.08 -27.47
CA SER A 142 -8.15 -1.02 -26.51
C SER A 142 -6.85 -1.15 -25.71
N PHE A 143 -5.72 -0.76 -26.29
CA PHE A 143 -4.41 -0.80 -25.64
C PHE A 143 -4.23 0.40 -24.73
N ALA A 144 -4.47 1.61 -25.22
CA ALA A 144 -4.46 2.84 -24.42
C ALA A 144 -5.38 2.72 -23.20
N TYR A 145 -6.61 2.23 -23.40
CA TYR A 145 -7.56 2.00 -22.30
C TYR A 145 -6.99 1.10 -21.21
N ARG A 146 -6.36 -0.04 -21.55
CA ARG A 146 -5.84 -0.99 -20.55
C ARG A 146 -4.67 -0.40 -19.76
N ILE A 147 -3.79 0.35 -20.43
CA ILE A 147 -2.69 1.07 -19.77
C ILE A 147 -3.27 2.07 -18.77
N LEU A 148 -4.19 2.92 -19.24
CA LEU A 148 -4.81 3.95 -18.41
C LEU A 148 -5.65 3.37 -17.28
N SER A 149 -6.36 2.25 -17.49
CA SER A 149 -7.10 1.57 -16.43
C SER A 149 -6.19 1.05 -15.32
N LEU A 150 -5.07 0.41 -15.66
CA LEU A 150 -4.09 -0.03 -14.66
C LEU A 150 -3.53 1.16 -13.89
N LEU A 151 -3.14 2.23 -14.60
CA LEU A 151 -2.60 3.44 -13.98
C LEU A 151 -3.63 4.12 -13.08
N CYS A 152 -4.88 4.20 -13.50
CA CYS A 152 -5.98 4.76 -12.71
C CYS A 152 -6.09 4.05 -11.35
N VAL A 153 -6.07 2.71 -11.35
CA VAL A 153 -6.07 1.92 -10.11
C VAL A 153 -4.80 2.17 -9.28
N CYS A 154 -3.63 2.30 -9.91
CA CYS A 154 -2.39 2.60 -9.19
C CYS A 154 -2.45 3.96 -8.47
N TYR A 155 -2.97 5.01 -9.13
CA TYR A 155 -3.13 6.33 -8.54
C TYR A 155 -4.19 6.32 -7.42
N GLN A 156 -5.28 5.56 -7.57
CA GLN A 156 -6.27 5.37 -6.51
C GLN A 156 -5.66 4.71 -5.26
N ILE A 157 -4.87 3.63 -5.45
CA ILE A 157 -4.14 2.96 -4.36
C ILE A 157 -3.19 3.94 -3.66
N GLU A 158 -2.44 4.73 -4.41
CA GLU A 158 -1.50 5.69 -3.82
C GLU A 158 -2.22 6.79 -3.02
N ARG A 159 -3.33 7.31 -3.53
CA ARG A 159 -4.16 8.32 -2.87
C ARG A 159 -4.74 7.78 -1.56
N ASP A 160 -5.31 6.59 -1.59
CA ASP A 160 -5.99 5.99 -0.43
C ASP A 160 -5.00 5.48 0.62
N ALA A 161 -3.80 5.07 0.21
CA ALA A 161 -2.77 4.64 1.14
C ALA A 161 -2.19 5.78 2.00
N ASN A 162 -2.43 7.06 1.65
CA ASN A 162 -2.14 8.17 2.55
C ASN A 162 -3.10 8.18 3.76
N PHE A 163 -4.34 7.72 3.58
CA PHE A 163 -5.31 7.54 4.66
C PHE A 163 -4.96 6.34 5.55
N ALA A 164 -4.46 5.26 4.94
CA ALA A 164 -4.02 4.04 5.63
C ALA A 164 -2.97 4.27 6.73
N ARG A 165 -2.07 5.24 6.53
CA ARG A 165 -1.01 5.57 7.50
C ARG A 165 -1.56 6.01 8.86
N ILE A 166 -2.82 6.42 8.91
CA ILE A 166 -3.50 6.90 10.12
C ILE A 166 -4.11 5.71 10.91
N VAL A 167 -4.41 4.58 10.25
CA VAL A 167 -5.25 3.49 10.82
C VAL A 167 -4.44 2.22 11.17
N ALA A 168 -3.10 2.28 11.16
CA ALA A 168 -2.19 1.13 11.38
C ALA A 168 -2.35 0.00 10.33
N ALA A 169 -2.00 0.33 9.08
CA ALA A 169 -1.99 -0.62 7.96
C ALA A 169 -1.06 -1.83 8.18
N SER A 170 -1.42 -2.99 7.62
CA SER A 170 -0.58 -4.19 7.68
C SER A 170 0.60 -4.09 6.71
N GLU A 171 1.65 -4.88 6.93
CA GLU A 171 2.82 -4.97 6.04
C GLU A 171 2.43 -5.35 4.60
N LYS A 172 1.41 -6.20 4.43
CA LYS A 172 0.91 -6.59 3.10
C LYS A 172 0.29 -5.41 2.34
N ASP A 173 -0.40 -4.52 3.04
CA ASP A 173 -1.02 -3.32 2.44
C ASP A 173 0.07 -2.33 2.00
N HIS A 174 1.18 -2.28 2.75
CA HIS A 174 2.36 -1.53 2.34
C HIS A 174 2.93 -2.04 1.02
N GLY A 175 3.05 -3.35 0.85
CA GLY A 175 3.55 -3.97 -0.38
C GLY A 175 2.76 -3.57 -1.62
N LEU A 176 1.42 -3.63 -1.57
CA LEU A 176 0.58 -3.24 -2.72
C LEU A 176 0.77 -1.76 -3.10
N ARG A 177 0.88 -0.89 -2.09
CA ARG A 177 1.18 0.53 -2.32
C ARG A 177 2.53 0.73 -3.02
N VAL A 178 3.56 0.02 -2.56
CA VAL A 178 4.89 0.13 -3.16
C VAL A 178 4.88 -0.41 -4.58
N ALA A 179 4.17 -1.50 -4.84
CA ALA A 179 3.96 -2.03 -6.19
C ALA A 179 3.25 -1.03 -7.12
N ALA A 180 2.18 -0.38 -6.65
CA ALA A 180 1.51 0.67 -7.42
C ALA A 180 2.45 1.85 -7.72
N LYS A 181 3.27 2.27 -6.74
CA LYS A 181 4.30 3.31 -6.94
C LYS A 181 5.36 2.89 -7.94
N LEU A 182 5.82 1.63 -7.89
CA LEU A 182 6.77 1.08 -8.85
C LEU A 182 6.16 1.10 -10.26
N GLN A 183 4.91 0.67 -10.42
CA GLN A 183 4.21 0.68 -11.70
C GLN A 183 4.14 2.10 -12.28
N ILE A 184 3.72 3.10 -11.48
CA ILE A 184 3.70 4.51 -11.91
C ILE A 184 5.12 5.00 -12.25
N ALA A 185 6.12 4.64 -11.45
CA ALA A 185 7.51 5.07 -11.65
C ALA A 185 8.10 4.56 -12.98
N VAL A 186 7.79 3.32 -13.38
CA VAL A 186 8.24 2.77 -14.68
C VAL A 186 7.63 3.52 -15.87
N TRP A 187 6.43 4.11 -15.73
CA TRP A 187 5.85 4.95 -16.78
C TRP A 187 6.41 6.36 -16.81
N THR A 188 6.78 6.90 -15.64
CA THR A 188 6.99 8.35 -15.48
C THR A 188 8.44 8.78 -15.29
N ARG A 189 9.30 7.92 -14.75
CA ARG A 189 10.69 8.32 -14.49
C ARG A 189 11.53 8.27 -15.76
N ALA A 190 12.16 9.39 -16.09
CA ALA A 190 13.20 9.47 -17.12
C ALA A 190 14.46 8.69 -16.72
N SER A 191 14.72 8.53 -15.40
CA SER A 191 15.86 7.77 -14.87
C SER A 191 15.91 6.30 -15.31
N LEU A 192 14.81 5.77 -15.85
CA LEU A 192 14.78 4.47 -16.51
C LEU A 192 15.78 4.39 -17.69
N PHE A 193 16.16 5.53 -18.25
CA PHE A 193 17.07 5.67 -19.38
C PHE A 193 18.45 6.23 -18.98
N ASP A 194 18.75 6.33 -17.68
CA ASP A 194 20.06 6.79 -17.20
C ASP A 194 21.19 5.92 -17.77
N GLY A 195 22.15 6.56 -18.43
CA GLY A 195 23.24 5.90 -19.15
C GLY A 195 23.02 5.77 -20.66
N LEU A 196 21.85 6.16 -21.15
CA LEU A 196 21.55 6.30 -22.58
C LEU A 196 21.56 7.79 -22.98
N SER A 197 21.66 8.05 -24.29
CA SER A 197 21.51 9.41 -24.84
C SER A 197 20.03 9.79 -24.94
N TYR A 198 19.35 9.87 -23.80
CA TYR A 198 17.96 10.28 -23.70
C TYR A 198 17.85 11.73 -23.23
N ASP A 199 16.93 12.47 -23.85
CA ASP A 199 16.59 13.85 -23.48
C ASP A 199 15.43 13.84 -22.48
N ASP A 200 15.73 14.13 -21.22
CA ASP A 200 14.77 14.14 -20.13
C ASP A 200 13.97 15.45 -20.02
N GLU A 201 14.39 16.52 -20.71
CA GLU A 201 13.63 17.78 -20.81
C GLU A 201 12.39 17.62 -21.71
N ASN A 202 12.45 16.69 -22.67
CA ASN A 202 11.37 16.40 -23.59
C ASN A 202 10.77 15.01 -23.34
N ALA A 203 9.51 14.98 -22.89
CA ALA A 203 8.74 13.77 -22.61
C ALA A 203 8.32 12.99 -23.88
N LYS A 204 9.30 12.50 -24.64
CA LYS A 204 9.08 11.72 -25.86
C LYS A 204 8.81 10.25 -25.57
N ASP A 205 9.55 9.66 -24.63
CA ASP A 205 9.47 8.23 -24.31
C ASP A 205 9.13 7.97 -22.83
N HIS A 206 8.73 9.01 -22.11
CA HIS A 206 8.21 8.94 -20.75
C HIS A 206 7.01 9.88 -20.62
N PHE A 207 6.27 9.75 -19.52
CA PHE A 207 5.17 10.66 -19.21
C PHE A 207 5.50 11.49 -17.97
N TYR A 208 5.09 12.76 -17.97
CA TYR A 208 5.06 13.51 -16.73
C TYR A 208 4.02 12.90 -15.78
N ARG A 209 4.40 12.72 -14.52
CA ARG A 209 3.57 12.05 -13.53
C ARG A 209 2.21 12.71 -13.33
N ASP A 210 2.18 14.04 -13.31
CA ASP A 210 0.96 14.81 -13.08
C ASP A 210 0.04 14.72 -14.29
N SER A 211 0.57 14.91 -15.51
CA SER A 211 -0.18 14.72 -16.78
C SER A 211 -0.79 13.31 -16.86
N LEU A 212 0.02 12.27 -16.63
CA LEU A 212 -0.46 10.90 -16.68
C LEU A 212 -1.50 10.59 -15.60
N GLY A 213 -1.34 11.18 -14.41
CA GLY A 213 -2.28 11.08 -13.31
C GLY A 213 -3.63 11.68 -13.66
N ASP A 214 -3.64 12.88 -14.22
CA ASP A 214 -4.86 13.57 -14.65
C ASP A 214 -5.60 12.76 -15.73
N VAL A 215 -4.88 12.30 -16.75
CA VAL A 215 -5.46 11.49 -17.85
C VAL A 215 -5.98 10.15 -17.34
N ALA A 216 -5.26 9.49 -16.44
CA ALA A 216 -5.74 8.26 -15.81
C ALA A 216 -6.97 8.50 -14.93
N CYS A 217 -7.06 9.67 -14.26
CA CYS A 217 -8.21 10.07 -13.47
C CYS A 217 -9.44 10.43 -14.31
N LEU A 218 -9.29 10.79 -15.60
CA LEU A 218 -10.43 11.00 -16.51
C LEU A 218 -11.25 9.72 -16.73
N LEU A 219 -10.65 8.55 -16.56
CA LEU A 219 -11.40 7.28 -16.51
C LEU A 219 -12.27 7.14 -15.24
N GLY A 220 -12.09 8.03 -14.25
CA GLY A 220 -12.84 8.13 -13.00
C GLY A 220 -12.64 6.94 -12.06
N GLU A 221 -13.50 6.83 -11.03
CA GLU A 221 -13.67 5.61 -10.20
C GLU A 221 -14.21 4.40 -11.00
N ILE A 222 -14.28 4.53 -12.33
CA ILE A 222 -15.06 3.71 -13.26
C ILE A 222 -14.17 2.69 -14.00
N SER A 223 -12.89 2.57 -13.62
CA SER A 223 -11.87 1.80 -14.34
C SER A 223 -12.10 0.28 -14.37
N SER A 224 -12.83 -0.29 -13.40
CA SER A 224 -13.19 -1.73 -13.41
C SER A 224 -14.55 -2.05 -14.04
N ARG A 225 -15.38 -1.04 -14.37
CA ARG A 225 -16.74 -1.26 -14.89
C ARG A 225 -17.02 -0.60 -16.25
N THR A 226 -16.14 0.28 -16.70
CA THR A 226 -16.30 0.94 -18.00
C THR A 226 -15.91 -0.02 -19.12
N PRO A 227 -16.81 -0.42 -20.02
CA PRO A 227 -16.40 -1.23 -21.16
C PRO A 227 -15.51 -0.40 -22.09
N VAL A 228 -14.56 -1.06 -22.77
CA VAL A 228 -13.69 -0.44 -23.79
C VAL A 228 -14.49 0.36 -24.85
N SER A 229 -15.73 -0.07 -25.13
CA SER A 229 -16.64 0.63 -26.04
C SER A 229 -17.00 2.05 -25.58
N ALA A 230 -17.15 2.27 -24.27
CA ALA A 230 -17.43 3.60 -23.72
C ALA A 230 -16.20 4.51 -23.85
N PHE A 231 -14.99 4.00 -23.54
CA PHE A 231 -13.75 4.74 -23.78
C PHE A 231 -13.59 5.12 -25.25
N ARG A 232 -13.85 4.19 -26.18
CA ARG A 232 -13.80 4.45 -27.63
C ARG A 232 -14.81 5.50 -28.09
N ALA A 233 -15.94 5.66 -27.41
CA ALA A 233 -16.92 6.70 -27.71
C ALA A 233 -16.50 8.08 -27.16
N LEU A 234 -15.78 8.12 -26.05
CA LEU A 234 -15.33 9.35 -25.40
C LEU A 234 -14.01 9.89 -25.99
N ALA A 235 -13.03 9.02 -26.19
CA ALA A 235 -11.66 9.41 -26.57
C ALA A 235 -11.56 10.31 -27.83
N PRO A 236 -12.37 10.14 -28.89
CA PRO A 236 -12.33 11.04 -30.04
C PRO A 236 -12.78 12.48 -29.74
N ASN A 237 -13.61 12.68 -28.71
CA ASN A 237 -14.09 14.02 -28.33
C ASN A 237 -13.08 14.77 -27.45
N ASP A 238 -12.28 14.02 -26.68
CA ASP A 238 -11.21 14.53 -25.82
C ASP A 238 -9.83 14.11 -26.32
N GLU A 239 -9.62 14.13 -27.64
CA GLU A 239 -8.39 13.64 -28.29
C GLU A 239 -7.13 14.26 -27.67
N HIS A 240 -7.19 15.56 -27.31
CA HIS A 240 -6.09 16.26 -26.67
C HIS A 240 -5.67 15.67 -25.33
N ALA A 241 -6.63 15.15 -24.54
CA ALA A 241 -6.34 14.56 -23.24
C ALA A 241 -5.59 13.22 -23.38
N TYR A 242 -5.89 12.45 -24.43
CA TYR A 242 -5.29 11.12 -24.62
C TYR A 242 -4.14 11.10 -25.64
N ARG A 243 -3.82 12.25 -26.24
CA ARG A 243 -2.83 12.39 -27.32
C ARG A 243 -1.47 11.81 -26.94
N GLU A 244 -0.93 12.15 -25.78
CA GLU A 244 0.38 11.65 -25.34
C GLU A 244 0.42 10.11 -25.29
N MET A 245 -0.68 9.47 -24.85
CA MET A 245 -0.79 8.01 -24.82
C MET A 245 -0.87 7.42 -26.23
N PHE A 246 -1.61 8.05 -27.14
CA PHE A 246 -1.69 7.62 -28.53
C PHE A 246 -0.36 7.79 -29.26
N ASP A 247 0.31 8.94 -29.09
CA ASP A 247 1.62 9.22 -29.67
C ASP A 247 2.72 8.28 -29.11
N PHE A 248 2.61 7.90 -27.84
CA PHE A 248 3.46 6.87 -27.25
C PHE A 248 3.27 5.52 -27.95
N LEU A 249 2.03 5.11 -28.24
CA LEU A 249 1.74 3.83 -28.88
C LEU A 249 1.95 3.84 -30.40
N ASP A 250 1.87 5.01 -31.05
CA ASP A 250 1.86 5.14 -32.51
C ASP A 250 3.11 4.52 -33.16
N ASN A 251 2.94 3.54 -34.04
CA ASN A 251 4.05 2.83 -34.71
C ASN A 251 5.08 2.20 -33.75
N LEU A 252 4.67 1.82 -32.52
CA LEU A 252 5.55 1.16 -31.57
C LEU A 252 6.13 -0.15 -32.15
N THR A 253 7.45 -0.30 -32.12
CA THR A 253 8.17 -1.48 -32.66
C THR A 253 9.43 -1.79 -31.84
N PRO A 254 9.92 -3.05 -31.81
CA PRO A 254 11.16 -3.38 -31.10
C PRO A 254 12.40 -2.66 -31.65
N ASN A 255 12.46 -2.39 -32.95
CA ASN A 255 13.68 -1.94 -33.63
C ASN A 255 13.79 -0.41 -33.74
N GLU A 256 13.42 0.31 -32.68
CA GLU A 256 13.53 1.77 -32.64
C GLU A 256 14.96 2.21 -32.29
N HIS A 257 15.61 2.95 -33.19
CA HIS A 257 16.98 3.41 -32.97
C HIS A 257 17.07 4.59 -32.01
N ASP A 258 16.17 5.58 -32.17
CA ASP A 258 16.21 6.87 -31.47
C ASP A 258 15.14 7.01 -30.38
N ARG A 259 14.38 5.94 -30.09
CA ARG A 259 13.32 5.92 -29.08
C ARG A 259 13.43 4.71 -28.18
N TYR A 260 13.07 4.87 -26.92
CA TYR A 260 13.17 3.83 -25.88
C TYR A 260 11.81 3.39 -25.33
N ARG A 261 10.72 3.80 -25.97
CA ARG A 261 9.34 3.48 -25.54
C ARG A 261 9.01 1.98 -25.57
N PHE A 262 9.60 1.21 -26.51
CA PHE A 262 9.43 -0.24 -26.53
C PHE A 262 10.08 -0.90 -25.30
N ASP A 263 11.30 -0.48 -24.96
CA ASP A 263 12.00 -0.96 -23.77
C ASP A 263 11.26 -0.59 -22.48
N ARG A 264 10.66 0.62 -22.43
CA ARG A 264 9.76 1.00 -21.34
C ARG A 264 8.55 0.07 -21.27
N LEU A 265 7.94 -0.30 -22.39
CA LEU A 265 6.82 -1.25 -22.40
C LEU A 265 7.24 -2.64 -21.89
N VAL A 266 8.46 -3.10 -22.22
CA VAL A 266 9.02 -4.34 -21.66
C VAL A 266 9.20 -4.22 -20.15
N ALA A 267 9.77 -3.12 -19.66
CA ALA A 267 9.92 -2.86 -18.22
C ALA A 267 8.57 -2.83 -17.49
N VAL A 268 7.56 -2.19 -18.09
CA VAL A 268 6.17 -2.19 -17.58
C VAL A 268 5.67 -3.61 -17.43
N HIS A 269 5.80 -4.43 -18.48
CA HIS A 269 5.29 -5.79 -18.49
C HIS A 269 5.97 -6.65 -17.42
N LEU A 270 7.29 -6.58 -17.28
CA LEU A 270 8.05 -7.29 -16.26
C LEU A 270 7.59 -6.93 -14.84
N VAL A 271 7.43 -5.63 -14.55
CA VAL A 271 6.92 -5.17 -13.26
C VAL A 271 5.48 -5.61 -13.03
N THR A 272 4.63 -5.61 -14.06
CA THR A 272 3.26 -6.10 -13.98
C THR A 272 3.22 -7.59 -13.64
N LEU A 273 4.02 -8.43 -14.31
CA LEU A 273 4.10 -9.88 -14.03
C LEU A 273 4.65 -10.17 -12.64
N ALA A 274 5.69 -9.45 -12.20
CA ALA A 274 6.22 -9.58 -10.84
C ALA A 274 5.17 -9.21 -9.78
N THR A 275 4.42 -8.15 -10.02
CA THR A 275 3.35 -7.70 -9.12
C THR A 275 2.19 -8.70 -9.08
N MET A 276 1.75 -9.21 -10.23
CA MET A 276 0.74 -10.28 -10.29
C MET A 276 1.22 -11.54 -9.58
N THR A 277 2.50 -11.90 -9.70
CA THR A 277 3.07 -13.05 -9.00
C THR A 277 3.04 -12.88 -7.48
N ARG A 278 3.30 -11.65 -7.00
CA ARG A 278 3.30 -11.31 -5.58
C ARG A 278 1.91 -11.33 -4.94
N PHE A 279 0.92 -10.80 -5.64
CA PHE A 279 -0.40 -10.49 -5.07
C PHE A 279 -1.55 -11.36 -5.62
N GLY A 280 -1.41 -11.90 -6.82
CA GLY A 280 -2.41 -12.69 -7.52
C GLY A 280 -2.50 -14.14 -7.06
N ASP A 281 -3.49 -14.83 -7.61
CA ASP A 281 -3.72 -16.25 -7.37
C ASP A 281 -2.72 -17.13 -8.12
N ALA A 282 -2.68 -18.43 -7.81
CA ALA A 282 -1.73 -19.37 -8.41
C ALA A 282 -1.77 -19.38 -9.95
N LEU A 283 -2.93 -19.10 -10.56
CA LEU A 283 -3.11 -19.04 -12.01
C LEU A 283 -2.54 -17.76 -12.65
N GLN A 284 -2.35 -16.70 -11.87
CA GLN A 284 -1.84 -15.40 -12.32
C GLN A 284 -0.33 -15.25 -12.10
N ARG A 285 0.34 -16.27 -11.55
CA ARG A 285 1.78 -16.22 -11.27
C ARG A 285 2.57 -16.50 -12.53
N SER A 286 3.50 -15.62 -12.83
CA SER A 286 4.55 -15.87 -13.80
C SER A 286 5.66 -16.71 -13.18
N ASN A 287 6.33 -17.48 -14.02
CA ASN A 287 7.53 -18.21 -13.64
C ASN A 287 8.79 -17.46 -14.09
N TYR A 288 9.92 -17.90 -13.54
CA TYR A 288 11.23 -17.35 -13.86
C TYR A 288 11.55 -17.34 -15.37
N ASP A 289 11.21 -18.42 -16.07
CA ASP A 289 11.49 -18.57 -17.51
C ASP A 289 10.67 -17.59 -18.36
N GLU A 290 9.45 -17.26 -17.95
CA GLU A 290 8.65 -16.22 -18.57
C GLU A 290 9.29 -14.85 -18.39
N LEU A 291 9.74 -14.51 -17.17
CA LEU A 291 10.43 -13.25 -16.91
C LEU A 291 11.70 -13.10 -17.75
N CYS A 292 12.51 -14.16 -17.89
CA CYS A 292 13.69 -14.15 -18.76
C CYS A 292 13.30 -13.90 -20.22
N ARG A 293 12.32 -14.65 -20.76
CA ARG A 293 11.84 -14.50 -22.14
C ARG A 293 11.29 -13.11 -22.43
N ILE A 294 10.66 -12.45 -21.45
CA ILE A 294 10.21 -11.07 -21.63
C ILE A 294 11.39 -10.08 -21.54
N ALA A 295 12.31 -10.27 -20.59
CA ALA A 295 13.48 -9.43 -20.44
C ALA A 295 14.40 -9.46 -21.67
N GLU A 296 14.57 -10.61 -22.31
CA GLU A 296 15.31 -10.78 -23.56
C GLU A 296 14.78 -9.91 -24.71
N ARG A 297 13.51 -9.48 -24.66
CA ARG A 297 12.93 -8.59 -25.67
C ARG A 297 13.40 -7.15 -25.55
N CYS A 298 13.85 -6.73 -24.37
CA CYS A 298 14.36 -5.38 -24.15
C CYS A 298 15.62 -5.17 -25.00
N GLN A 299 15.70 -4.12 -25.81
CA GLN A 299 16.85 -3.89 -26.68
C GLN A 299 18.08 -3.40 -25.89
N ARG A 300 17.87 -2.55 -24.88
CA ARG A 300 18.96 -1.95 -24.10
C ARG A 300 19.08 -2.61 -22.73
N ALA A 301 20.19 -3.30 -22.47
CA ALA A 301 20.48 -3.90 -21.17
C ALA A 301 20.49 -2.86 -20.03
N THR A 302 20.91 -1.63 -20.33
CA THR A 302 20.87 -0.49 -19.39
C THR A 302 19.46 -0.25 -18.83
N VAL A 303 18.39 -0.43 -19.62
CA VAL A 303 17.02 -0.25 -19.11
C VAL A 303 16.70 -1.31 -18.05
N LEU A 304 17.11 -2.56 -18.26
CA LEU A 304 16.92 -3.66 -17.29
C LEU A 304 17.68 -3.41 -15.99
N GLU A 305 18.88 -2.84 -16.07
CA GLU A 305 19.63 -2.40 -14.88
C GLU A 305 18.92 -1.27 -14.13
N GLN A 306 18.35 -0.30 -14.85
CA GLN A 306 17.60 0.78 -14.22
C GLN A 306 16.29 0.28 -13.59
N VAL A 307 15.62 -0.71 -14.18
CA VAL A 307 14.51 -1.40 -13.51
C VAL A 307 14.98 -2.05 -12.21
N SER A 308 16.12 -2.76 -12.23
CA SER A 308 16.69 -3.39 -11.04
C SER A 308 16.98 -2.37 -9.94
N LYS A 309 17.62 -1.24 -10.27
CA LYS A 309 17.88 -0.14 -9.34
C LYS A 309 16.58 0.46 -8.80
N LEU A 310 15.55 0.59 -9.64
CA LEU A 310 14.24 1.12 -9.23
C LEU A 310 13.56 0.19 -8.22
N VAL A 311 13.55 -1.12 -8.46
CA VAL A 311 13.00 -2.14 -7.55
C VAL A 311 13.73 -2.12 -6.20
N VAL A 312 15.06 -2.04 -6.21
CA VAL A 312 15.89 -1.92 -4.99
C VAL A 312 15.59 -0.62 -4.24
N SER A 313 15.49 0.52 -4.95
CA SER A 313 15.24 1.84 -4.32
C SER A 313 13.89 1.92 -3.60
N LEU A 314 12.93 1.08 -3.99
CA LEU A 314 11.62 0.99 -3.36
C LEU A 314 11.55 -0.10 -2.27
N GLY A 315 12.61 -0.88 -2.08
CA GLY A 315 12.72 -1.85 -0.98
C GLY A 315 11.94 -3.14 -1.16
N VAL A 316 11.53 -3.50 -2.40
CA VAL A 316 10.69 -4.69 -2.67
C VAL A 316 11.44 -5.85 -3.32
N HIS A 317 12.76 -5.73 -3.50
CA HIS A 317 13.59 -6.70 -4.23
C HIS A 317 13.61 -8.11 -3.61
N ASP A 318 13.41 -8.24 -2.29
CA ASP A 318 13.39 -9.53 -1.59
C ASP A 318 12.00 -10.19 -1.56
N GLU A 319 10.96 -9.47 -1.99
CA GLU A 319 9.59 -10.00 -2.00
C GLU A 319 9.38 -11.00 -3.14
N ILE A 320 8.49 -11.98 -2.91
CA ILE A 320 8.11 -13.00 -3.92
C ILE A 320 7.69 -12.31 -5.22
N GLY A 321 8.12 -12.84 -6.37
CA GLY A 321 7.86 -12.25 -7.69
C GLY A 321 8.88 -11.18 -8.07
N TYR A 322 9.26 -10.28 -7.16
CA TYR A 322 10.32 -9.29 -7.42
C TYR A 322 11.72 -9.91 -7.30
N SER A 323 11.92 -10.87 -6.39
CA SER A 323 13.19 -11.60 -6.30
C SER A 323 13.47 -12.43 -7.56
N ASP A 324 12.44 -13.06 -8.13
CA ASP A 324 12.52 -13.77 -9.42
C ASP A 324 12.77 -12.80 -10.57
N LEU A 325 12.12 -11.62 -10.57
CA LEU A 325 12.40 -10.55 -11.51
C LEU A 325 13.87 -10.10 -11.42
N MET A 326 14.37 -9.78 -10.23
CA MET A 326 15.75 -9.34 -10.02
C MET A 326 16.76 -10.39 -10.49
N ARG A 327 16.44 -11.68 -10.29
CA ARG A 327 17.24 -12.78 -10.82
C ARG A 327 17.23 -12.78 -12.35
N ALA A 328 16.06 -12.67 -12.98
CA ALA A 328 15.92 -12.70 -14.44
C ALA A 328 16.63 -11.51 -15.09
N LEU A 329 16.47 -10.31 -14.54
CA LEU A 329 17.15 -9.10 -15.02
C LEU A 329 18.68 -9.26 -14.97
N ARG A 330 19.22 -9.76 -13.85
CA ARG A 330 20.66 -9.97 -13.70
C ARG A 330 21.21 -11.00 -14.68
N ASP A 331 20.52 -12.12 -14.83
CA ASP A 331 21.01 -13.22 -15.67
C ASP A 331 20.98 -12.80 -17.15
N VAL A 332 19.90 -12.14 -17.62
CA VAL A 332 19.81 -11.61 -19.00
C VAL A 332 20.81 -10.49 -19.27
N THR A 333 21.04 -9.57 -18.34
CA THR A 333 22.07 -8.52 -18.52
C THR A 333 23.47 -9.14 -18.59
N ARG A 334 23.80 -10.10 -17.72
CA ARG A 334 25.12 -10.75 -17.70
C ARG A 334 25.41 -11.50 -19.01
N ASP A 335 24.41 -12.17 -19.56
CA ASP A 335 24.60 -12.97 -20.78
C ASP A 335 24.88 -12.06 -22.00
N ARG A 336 24.40 -10.81 -21.99
CA ARG A 336 24.71 -9.81 -23.03
C ARG A 336 26.09 -9.19 -22.93
N ASP A 337 26.63 -9.05 -21.73
CA ASP A 337 28.00 -8.55 -21.53
C ASP A 337 29.07 -9.53 -22.02
N GLN A 338 28.68 -10.79 -22.32
CA GLN A 338 29.56 -11.85 -22.82
C GLN A 338 29.58 -11.98 -24.34
N GLU A 339 28.62 -11.38 -25.05
CA GLU A 339 28.54 -11.30 -26.52
C GLU A 339 29.32 -10.10 -27.05
#